data_AF-A0A534Q5Q3-F1
#
_entry.id   AF-A0A534Q5Q3-F1
#
_cell.length_a   1.000
_cell.length_b   1.000
_cell.length_c   1.000
_cell.angle_alpha   90.00
_cell.angle_beta   90.00
_cell.angle_gamma   90.00
#
_symmetry.space_group_name_H-M   'P 1'
#
loop_
_entity.id
_entity.type
_entity.pdbx_description
1 polymer ?
#
loop_
_entity_poly.entity_id
_entity_poly.type
_entity_poly.pdbx_seq_one_letter_code
_entity_poly.pdbx_strand_id
1 'polypeptide(L)'
;MTVRTAARLCAALSAGVALSSCATLFGSPESRPVAEAMGDPAGLKELAETQIAKENFELAYRYVALIHILHPDSEQNREVFPLAAHLYRKSWAPHRTELDSVWTTSEPLFMFAWLADFYRDGNDFPQEQMEALFLGMNGGLLRDFLAYAKARPYIAQWTISAEKNNGIVESVTGTRIGSPQS
;
A
#
# COMPACT_ATOMS: atom_id res chain seq x y z
N MET A 1 21.30 -5.33 21.28
CA MET A 1 20.67 -5.66 19.98
C MET A 1 21.69 -5.40 18.89
N THR A 2 22.23 -6.46 18.28
CA THR A 2 23.49 -6.43 17.51
C THR A 2 23.25 -6.22 16.01
N VAL A 3 24.08 -5.37 15.40
CA VAL A 3 24.18 -4.89 13.99
C VAL A 3 23.99 -5.93 12.86
N ARG A 4 23.90 -7.23 13.16
CA ARG A 4 23.82 -8.31 12.16
C ARG A 4 22.43 -8.58 11.58
N THR A 5 21.36 -8.05 12.17
CA THR A 5 19.99 -8.29 11.65
C THR A 5 19.60 -7.30 10.53
N ALA A 6 20.18 -6.10 10.50
CA ALA A 6 19.90 -5.08 9.47
C ALA A 6 20.46 -5.45 8.08
N ALA A 7 21.52 -6.27 8.01
CA ALA A 7 22.18 -6.61 6.74
C ALA A 7 21.38 -7.59 5.85
N ARG A 8 20.37 -8.28 6.38
CA ARG A 8 19.61 -9.29 5.61
C ARG A 8 18.38 -8.74 4.88
N LEU A 9 17.88 -7.54 5.22
CA LEU A 9 16.79 -6.91 4.47
C LEU A 9 17.27 -6.21 3.19
N CYS A 10 18.53 -5.79 3.09
CA CYS A 10 19.06 -5.16 1.86
C CYS A 10 19.18 -6.14 0.67
N ALA A 11 19.35 -7.44 0.92
CA ALA A 11 19.62 -8.40 -0.15
C ALA A 11 18.36 -8.82 -0.94
N ALA A 12 17.17 -8.71 -0.36
CA ALA A 12 15.92 -9.10 -1.04
C ALA A 12 15.33 -8.02 -1.95
N LEU A 13 15.74 -6.75 -1.77
CA LEU A 13 15.34 -5.62 -2.62
C LEU A 13 16.30 -5.38 -3.81
N SER A 14 17.32 -6.23 -3.97
CA SER A 14 18.41 -6.00 -4.94
C SER A 14 18.23 -6.68 -6.31
N ALA A 15 17.09 -7.28 -6.62
CA ALA A 15 16.92 -8.06 -7.86
C ALA A 15 16.26 -7.30 -9.03
N GLY A 16 15.96 -6.00 -8.92
CA GLY A 16 15.19 -5.29 -9.96
C GLY A 16 15.50 -3.82 -10.20
N VAL A 17 16.49 -3.23 -9.53
CA VAL A 17 16.84 -1.81 -9.75
C VAL A 17 18.33 -1.70 -10.02
N ALA A 18 18.67 -1.05 -11.14
CA ALA A 18 20.02 -0.76 -11.58
C ALA A 18 20.92 -0.29 -10.42
N LEU A 19 21.94 -1.10 -10.10
CA LEU A 19 22.87 -0.93 -8.98
C LEU A 19 23.92 0.20 -9.16
N SER A 20 23.69 1.17 -10.05
CA SER A 20 24.56 2.36 -10.17
C SER A 20 24.13 3.55 -9.31
N SER A 21 22.97 3.50 -8.65
CA SER A 21 22.41 4.67 -7.94
C SER A 21 22.43 4.57 -6.41
N CYS A 22 22.83 3.44 -5.83
CA CYS A 22 22.84 3.28 -4.37
C CYS A 22 23.95 4.08 -3.65
N ALA A 23 25.05 4.40 -4.34
CA ALA A 23 26.18 5.10 -3.71
C ALA A 23 26.04 6.64 -3.70
N THR A 24 25.16 7.21 -4.54
CA THR A 24 24.98 8.67 -4.65
C THR A 24 23.77 9.20 -3.91
N LEU A 25 22.87 8.33 -3.44
CA LEU A 25 21.66 8.73 -2.70
C LEU A 25 21.88 8.99 -1.20
N PHE A 26 23.03 8.63 -0.61
CA PHE A 26 23.26 8.78 0.84
C PHE A 26 24.47 9.67 1.20
N GLY A 27 25.08 10.32 0.19
CA GLY A 27 26.30 11.12 0.37
C GLY A 27 26.14 12.63 0.19
N SER A 28 25.00 13.13 -0.27
CA SER A 28 24.77 14.57 -0.46
C SER A 28 24.06 15.18 0.77
N PRO A 29 24.33 16.46 1.11
CA PRO A 29 23.61 17.15 2.18
C PRO A 29 22.08 17.16 1.97
N GLU A 30 21.63 17.07 0.71
CA GLU A 30 20.22 17.06 0.32
C GLU A 30 19.50 15.74 0.65
N SER A 31 20.24 14.63 0.88
CA SER A 31 19.64 13.32 1.17
C SER A 31 19.64 12.93 2.64
N ARG A 32 20.32 13.71 3.50
CA ARG A 32 20.27 13.55 4.97
C ARG A 32 18.85 13.59 5.54
N PRO A 33 17.95 14.49 5.10
CA PRO A 33 16.57 14.52 5.62
C PRO A 33 15.82 13.19 5.37
N VAL A 34 16.09 12.52 4.24
CA VAL A 34 15.45 11.24 3.91
C VAL A 34 16.00 10.12 4.78
N ALA A 35 17.33 10.05 4.96
CA ALA A 35 17.96 9.01 5.76
C ALA A 35 17.59 9.12 7.26
N GLU A 36 17.47 10.34 7.78
CA GLU A 36 16.99 10.61 9.14
C GLU A 36 15.51 10.25 9.28
N ALA A 37 14.67 10.64 8.31
CA ALA A 37 13.25 10.30 8.31
C ALA A 37 12.97 8.80 8.20
N MET A 38 13.83 7.99 7.57
CA MET A 38 13.61 6.54 7.49
C MET A 38 13.49 5.86 8.86
N GLY A 39 14.09 6.43 9.91
CA GLY A 39 13.96 5.95 11.29
C GLY A 39 12.71 6.44 12.03
N ASP A 40 11.94 7.36 11.44
CA ASP A 40 10.82 8.04 12.07
C ASP A 40 9.57 8.05 11.15
N PRO A 41 8.51 7.29 11.48
CA PRO A 41 7.30 7.26 10.66
C PRO A 41 6.60 8.63 10.57
N ALA A 42 6.75 9.51 11.56
CA ALA A 42 6.19 10.87 11.49
C ALA A 42 6.94 11.72 10.46
N GLY A 43 8.27 11.71 10.48
CA GLY A 43 9.09 12.37 9.46
C GLY A 43 8.82 11.87 8.04
N LEU A 44 8.59 10.57 7.83
CA LEU A 44 8.19 10.03 6.52
C LEU A 44 6.83 10.59 6.06
N LYS A 45 5.88 10.76 6.97
CA LYS A 45 4.57 11.35 6.66
C LYS A 45 4.71 12.83 6.27
N GLU A 46 5.51 13.62 6.98
CA GLU A 46 5.78 15.02 6.64
C GLU A 46 6.44 15.17 5.26
N LEU A 47 7.37 14.27 4.92
CA LEU A 47 7.97 14.21 3.59
C LEU A 47 6.92 13.90 2.52
N ALA A 48 5.99 12.97 2.78
CA ALA A 48 4.89 12.67 1.88
C ALA A 48 4.00 13.90 1.66
N GLU A 49 3.59 14.60 2.72
CA GLU A 49 2.79 15.82 2.66
C GLU A 49 3.48 16.93 1.85
N THR A 50 4.79 17.08 2.02
CA THR A 50 5.59 18.01 1.21
C THR A 50 5.56 17.67 -0.28
N GLN A 51 5.58 16.38 -0.64
CA GLN A 51 5.50 15.96 -2.04
C GLN A 51 4.08 16.08 -2.61
N ILE A 52 3.05 15.87 -1.79
CA ILE A 52 1.65 16.11 -2.16
C ILE A 52 1.45 17.57 -2.54
N ALA A 53 2.00 18.50 -1.75
CA ALA A 53 1.93 19.94 -2.04
C ALA A 53 2.63 20.32 -3.36
N LYS A 54 3.54 19.47 -3.85
CA LYS A 54 4.24 19.62 -5.14
C LYS A 54 3.63 18.78 -6.26
N GLU A 55 2.47 18.16 -6.01
CA GLU A 55 1.78 17.22 -6.92
C GLU A 55 2.65 16.02 -7.36
N ASN A 56 3.67 15.67 -6.58
CA ASN A 56 4.52 14.51 -6.81
C ASN A 56 3.95 13.28 -6.09
N PHE A 57 2.80 12.80 -6.58
CA PHE A 57 2.02 11.75 -5.91
C PHE A 57 2.75 10.42 -5.81
N GLU A 58 3.56 10.06 -6.81
CA GLU A 58 4.34 8.82 -6.77
C GLU A 58 5.40 8.82 -5.67
N LEU A 59 6.12 9.93 -5.52
CA LEU A 59 7.12 10.03 -4.46
C LEU A 59 6.47 10.14 -3.09
N ALA A 60 5.34 10.85 -2.98
CA ALA A 60 4.53 10.87 -1.76
C ALA A 60 4.08 9.46 -1.36
N TYR A 61 3.59 8.67 -2.33
CA TYR A 61 3.19 7.29 -2.12
C TYR A 61 4.36 6.45 -1.58
N ARG A 62 5.55 6.59 -2.17
CA ARG A 62 6.74 5.84 -1.72
C ARG A 62 7.11 6.17 -0.27
N TYR A 63 6.99 7.42 0.16
CA TYR A 63 7.25 7.78 1.57
C TYR A 63 6.26 7.14 2.53
N VAL A 64 4.95 7.14 2.22
CA VAL A 64 3.97 6.47 3.07
C VAL A 64 4.10 4.93 3.02
N ALA A 65 4.47 4.35 1.87
CA ALA A 65 4.74 2.93 1.75
C ALA A 65 5.97 2.50 2.60
N LEU A 66 6.97 3.37 2.74
CA LEU A 66 8.10 3.12 3.64
C LEU A 66 7.69 3.04 5.12
N ILE A 67 6.63 3.74 5.54
CA ILE A 67 6.08 3.61 6.90
C ILE A 67 5.62 2.16 7.12
N HIS A 68 4.88 1.59 6.16
CA HIS A 68 4.44 0.20 6.24
C HIS A 68 5.60 -0.80 6.27
N ILE A 69 6.62 -0.57 5.43
CA ILE A 69 7.76 -1.49 5.28
C ILE A 69 8.69 -1.44 6.50
N LEU A 70 8.98 -0.25 7.02
CA LEU A 70 10.00 -0.05 8.05
C LEU A 70 9.41 -0.04 9.46
N HIS A 71 8.15 0.36 9.61
CA HIS A 71 7.48 0.59 10.89
C HIS A 71 6.09 -0.09 10.95
N PRO A 72 5.97 -1.39 10.64
CA PRO A 72 4.67 -2.06 10.51
C PRO A 72 3.83 -2.05 11.78
N ASP A 73 4.47 -2.02 12.96
CA ASP A 73 3.80 -2.02 14.26
C ASP A 73 3.48 -0.61 14.79
N SER A 74 3.82 0.45 14.04
CA SER A 74 3.53 1.84 14.44
C SER A 74 2.04 2.17 14.28
N GLU A 75 1.53 3.07 15.12
CA GLU A 75 0.16 3.59 14.98
C GLU A 75 -0.02 4.28 13.63
N GLN A 76 1.01 5.02 13.19
CA GLN A 76 1.04 5.72 11.91
C GLN A 76 0.83 4.78 10.72
N ASN A 77 1.32 3.54 10.76
CA ASN A 77 1.13 2.57 9.67
C ASN A 77 -0.36 2.34 9.37
N ARG A 78 -1.21 2.23 10.39
CA ARG A 78 -2.66 2.04 10.17
C ARG A 78 -3.32 3.34 9.72
N GLU A 79 -2.92 4.47 10.30
CA GLU A 79 -3.48 5.79 9.99
C GLU A 79 -3.21 6.24 8.55
N VAL A 80 -2.05 5.91 7.99
CA VAL A 80 -1.66 6.38 6.65
C VAL A 80 -2.18 5.51 5.52
N PHE A 81 -2.81 4.37 5.80
CA PHE A 81 -3.35 3.49 4.75
C PHE A 81 -4.35 4.21 3.81
N PRO A 82 -5.36 4.97 4.30
CA PRO A 82 -6.26 5.69 3.40
C PRO A 82 -5.54 6.71 2.50
N LEU A 83 -4.49 7.36 3.02
CA LEU A 83 -3.64 8.26 2.25
C LEU A 83 -2.85 7.49 1.18
N ALA A 84 -2.21 6.38 1.55
CA ALA A 84 -1.50 5.51 0.61
C ALA A 84 -2.43 5.00 -0.50
N ALA A 85 -3.64 4.59 -0.16
CA ALA A 85 -4.66 4.18 -1.12
C ALA A 85 -5.06 5.33 -2.07
N HIS A 86 -5.25 6.55 -1.56
CA HIS A 86 -5.49 7.72 -2.41
C HIS A 86 -4.34 7.98 -3.39
N LEU A 87 -3.11 8.00 -2.89
CA LEU A 87 -1.92 8.28 -3.70
C LEU A 87 -1.69 7.17 -4.72
N TYR A 88 -1.84 5.90 -4.34
CA TYR A 88 -1.81 4.77 -5.26
C TYR A 88 -2.84 4.93 -6.37
N ARG A 89 -4.09 5.32 -6.09
CA ARG A 89 -5.11 5.52 -7.14
C ARG A 89 -4.73 6.66 -8.09
N LYS A 90 -4.18 7.76 -7.56
CA LYS A 90 -3.67 8.88 -8.38
C LYS A 90 -2.54 8.44 -9.29
N SER A 91 -1.61 7.64 -8.76
CA SER A 91 -0.47 7.10 -9.49
C SER A 91 -0.83 5.94 -10.40
N TRP A 92 -1.86 5.15 -10.13
CA TRP A 92 -2.23 4.02 -10.99
C TRP A 92 -2.85 4.46 -12.31
N ALA A 93 -3.67 5.52 -12.29
CA ALA A 93 -4.48 5.92 -13.45
C ALA A 93 -3.67 6.26 -14.71
N PRO A 94 -2.53 6.97 -14.64
CA PRO A 94 -1.65 7.19 -15.80
C PRO A 94 -1.04 5.89 -16.34
N HIS A 95 -0.73 4.94 -15.46
CA HIS A 95 0.01 3.72 -15.80
C HIS A 95 -0.86 2.51 -16.14
N ARG A 96 -2.20 2.61 -15.99
CA ARG A 96 -3.12 1.46 -16.08
C ARG A 96 -3.09 0.68 -17.41
N THR A 97 -2.53 1.24 -18.47
CA THR A 97 -2.38 0.60 -19.79
C THR A 97 -0.97 0.07 -20.05
N GLU A 98 -0.02 0.37 -19.17
CA GLU A 98 1.38 -0.08 -19.25
C GLU A 98 1.50 -1.44 -18.56
N LEU A 99 1.71 -2.51 -19.33
CA LEU A 99 1.67 -3.89 -18.83
C LEU A 99 2.87 -4.27 -17.96
N ASP A 100 3.97 -3.54 -18.06
CA ASP A 100 5.23 -3.74 -17.34
C ASP A 100 5.47 -2.70 -16.24
N SER A 101 4.53 -1.78 -16.02
CA SER A 101 4.63 -0.78 -14.97
C SER A 101 4.52 -1.42 -13.58
N VAL A 102 5.35 -0.95 -12.64
CA VAL A 102 5.25 -1.36 -11.23
C VAL A 102 3.85 -1.09 -10.66
N TRP A 103 3.19 -0.04 -11.14
CA TRP A 103 1.84 0.37 -10.74
C TRP A 103 0.76 -0.65 -11.14
N THR A 104 0.98 -1.44 -12.19
CA THR A 104 0.03 -2.46 -12.67
C THR A 104 0.44 -3.89 -12.30
N THR A 105 1.66 -4.07 -11.76
CA THR A 105 2.23 -5.38 -11.47
C THR A 105 2.49 -5.59 -9.97
N SER A 106 3.48 -4.91 -9.39
CA SER A 106 3.92 -5.12 -8.00
C SER A 106 3.12 -4.31 -6.97
N GLU A 107 2.81 -3.04 -7.27
CA GLU A 107 2.11 -2.15 -6.34
C GLU A 107 0.70 -2.63 -5.96
N PRO A 108 -0.12 -3.19 -6.87
CA PRO A 108 -1.40 -3.80 -6.49
C PRO A 108 -1.23 -4.86 -5.40
N LEU A 109 -0.24 -5.75 -5.55
CA LEU A 109 0.01 -6.83 -4.60
C LEU A 109 0.50 -6.29 -3.24
N PHE A 110 1.33 -5.24 -3.26
CA PHE A 110 1.76 -4.55 -2.05
C PHE A 110 0.55 -3.96 -1.30
N MET A 111 -0.32 -3.22 -1.99
CA MET A 111 -1.52 -2.64 -1.39
C MET A 111 -2.49 -3.71 -0.88
N PHE A 112 -2.61 -4.85 -1.56
CA PHE A 112 -3.43 -5.97 -1.08
C PHE A 112 -2.86 -6.60 0.18
N ALA A 113 -1.53 -6.71 0.29
CA ALA A 113 -0.87 -7.22 1.49
C ALA A 113 -1.07 -6.29 2.68
N TRP A 114 -0.91 -4.99 2.48
CA TRP A 114 -1.15 -4.01 3.53
C TRP A 114 -2.62 -4.00 3.97
N LEU A 115 -3.56 -4.04 3.03
CA LEU A 115 -5.00 -4.17 3.33
C LEU A 115 -5.33 -5.45 4.10
N ALA A 116 -4.65 -6.55 3.79
CA ALA A 116 -4.84 -7.84 4.44
C ALA A 116 -4.55 -7.81 5.95
N ASP A 117 -3.66 -6.93 6.41
CA ASP A 117 -3.36 -6.79 7.85
C ASP A 117 -4.58 -6.32 8.64
N PHE A 118 -5.46 -5.49 8.05
CA PHE A 118 -6.69 -5.04 8.71
C PHE A 118 -7.69 -6.18 8.95
N TYR A 119 -7.68 -7.22 8.10
CA TYR A 119 -8.51 -8.42 8.29
C TYR A 119 -7.94 -9.37 9.34
N ARG A 120 -6.61 -9.44 9.46
CA ARG A 120 -5.95 -10.32 10.43
C ARG A 120 -6.20 -9.83 11.86
N ASP A 121 -6.16 -8.52 12.05
CA ASP A 121 -6.18 -7.90 13.37
C ASP A 121 -7.58 -7.41 13.78
N GLY A 122 -8.55 -7.44 12.86
CA GLY A 122 -9.91 -6.92 13.04
C GLY A 122 -10.98 -8.02 13.19
N ASN A 123 -11.96 -7.78 14.05
CA ASN A 123 -13.15 -8.63 14.16
C ASN A 123 -14.21 -8.28 13.10
N ASP A 124 -14.23 -7.00 12.71
CA ASP A 124 -15.18 -6.41 11.76
C ASP A 124 -14.60 -6.34 10.34
N PHE A 125 -15.49 -6.15 9.37
CA PHE A 125 -15.08 -5.91 7.99
C PHE A 125 -14.37 -4.54 7.91
N PRO A 126 -13.16 -4.45 7.31
CA PRO A 126 -12.42 -3.19 7.23
C PRO A 126 -13.00 -2.28 6.14
N GLN A 127 -14.23 -1.83 6.36
CA GLN A 127 -15.06 -1.09 5.40
C GLN A 127 -14.33 0.15 4.87
N GLU A 128 -13.79 0.97 5.77
CA GLU A 128 -13.10 2.21 5.42
C GLU A 128 -11.87 1.96 4.54
N GLN A 129 -11.09 0.93 4.83
CA GLN A 129 -9.88 0.60 4.07
C GLN A 129 -10.23 -0.01 2.70
N MET A 130 -11.29 -0.83 2.63
CA MET A 130 -11.79 -1.35 1.37
C MET A 130 -12.29 -0.22 0.45
N GLU A 131 -13.08 0.71 0.97
CA GLU A 131 -13.55 1.86 0.21
C GLU A 131 -12.40 2.78 -0.21
N ALA A 132 -11.44 3.04 0.69
CA ALA A 132 -10.29 3.88 0.37
C ALA A 132 -9.48 3.36 -0.83
N LEU A 133 -9.34 2.03 -0.96
CA LEU A 133 -8.58 1.42 -2.05
C LEU A 133 -9.40 1.21 -3.33
N PHE A 134 -10.66 0.78 -3.22
CA PHE A 134 -11.41 0.32 -4.39
C PHE A 134 -12.47 1.29 -4.92
N LEU A 135 -13.00 2.21 -4.10
CA LEU A 135 -14.05 3.11 -4.57
C LEU A 135 -13.55 4.00 -5.72
N GLY A 136 -14.33 4.09 -6.80
CA GLY A 136 -13.95 4.82 -8.01
C GLY A 136 -12.90 4.13 -8.90
N MET A 137 -12.43 2.93 -8.52
CA MET A 137 -11.49 2.15 -9.34
C MET A 137 -12.22 1.21 -10.30
N ASN A 138 -11.52 0.78 -11.35
CA ASN A 138 -12.02 -0.27 -12.22
C ASN A 138 -12.16 -1.59 -11.45
N GLY A 139 -13.28 -2.29 -11.66
CA GLY A 139 -13.60 -3.55 -10.98
C GLY A 139 -12.60 -4.69 -11.22
N GLY A 140 -11.70 -4.57 -12.20
CA GLY A 140 -10.58 -5.49 -12.41
C GLY A 140 -9.65 -5.57 -11.21
N LEU A 141 -9.29 -4.43 -10.60
CA LEU A 141 -8.40 -4.41 -9.43
C LEU A 141 -9.06 -5.12 -8.23
N LEU A 142 -10.37 -4.89 -8.01
CA LEU A 142 -11.12 -5.60 -6.96
C LEU A 142 -11.17 -7.11 -7.24
N ARG A 143 -11.39 -7.52 -8.49
CA ARG A 143 -11.38 -8.95 -8.85
C ARG A 143 -10.02 -9.58 -8.54
N ASP A 144 -8.93 -8.87 -8.80
CA ASP A 144 -7.58 -9.36 -8.52
C ASP A 144 -7.33 -9.48 -6.99
N PHE A 145 -7.85 -8.52 -6.20
CA PHE A 145 -7.88 -8.65 -4.75
C PHE A 145 -8.69 -9.87 -4.27
N LEU A 146 -9.87 -10.11 -4.85
CA LEU A 146 -10.67 -11.28 -4.50
C LEU A 146 -9.94 -12.59 -4.83
N ALA A 147 -9.15 -12.63 -5.91
CA ALA A 147 -8.30 -13.78 -6.22
C ALA A 147 -7.17 -13.93 -5.17
N TYR A 148 -6.53 -12.83 -4.78
CA TYR A 148 -5.53 -12.78 -3.72
C TYR A 148 -6.11 -13.23 -2.35
N ALA A 149 -7.34 -12.84 -2.04
CA ALA A 149 -8.04 -13.12 -0.78
C ALA A 149 -8.37 -14.61 -0.59
N LYS A 150 -8.69 -15.34 -1.67
CA LYS A 150 -9.03 -16.77 -1.61
C LYS A 150 -7.94 -17.64 -0.96
N ALA A 151 -6.68 -17.25 -1.10
CA ALA A 151 -5.54 -17.99 -0.53
C ALA A 151 -5.28 -17.66 0.96
N ARG A 152 -6.06 -16.78 1.58
CA ARG A 152 -5.82 -16.26 2.94
C ARG A 152 -6.98 -16.56 3.87
N PRO A 153 -6.84 -17.50 4.83
CA PRO A 153 -7.96 -17.92 5.68
C PRO A 153 -8.68 -16.79 6.41
N TYR A 154 -7.94 -15.79 6.89
CA TYR A 154 -8.48 -14.65 7.64
C TYR A 154 -9.29 -13.66 6.77
N ILE A 155 -9.12 -13.68 5.45
CA ILE A 155 -9.97 -12.93 4.51
C ILE A 155 -11.07 -13.84 3.95
N ALA A 156 -10.75 -15.11 3.68
CA ALA A 156 -11.66 -16.09 3.09
C ALA A 156 -12.91 -16.38 3.94
N GLN A 157 -12.91 -16.01 5.22
CA GLN A 157 -14.09 -16.02 6.09
C GLN A 157 -15.12 -14.92 5.77
N TRP A 158 -14.83 -14.01 4.83
CA TRP A 158 -15.71 -12.93 4.40
C TRP A 158 -16.21 -13.16 2.98
N THR A 159 -17.51 -12.97 2.77
CA THR A 159 -18.10 -12.79 1.44
C THR A 159 -18.04 -11.32 1.10
N ILE A 160 -17.19 -10.95 0.14
CA ILE A 160 -16.97 -9.56 -0.28
C ILE A 160 -17.72 -9.35 -1.60
N SER A 161 -18.54 -8.31 -1.64
CA SER A 161 -19.33 -7.89 -2.80
C SER A 161 -19.12 -6.43 -3.11
N ALA A 162 -19.44 -6.02 -4.33
CA ALA A 162 -19.33 -4.62 -4.74
C ALA A 162 -20.37 -4.28 -5.79
N GLU A 163 -20.99 -3.12 -5.64
CA GLU A 163 -21.80 -2.50 -6.68
C GLU A 163 -20.89 -1.82 -7.70
N LYS A 164 -21.23 -1.98 -8.98
CA LYS A 164 -20.44 -1.43 -10.08
C LYS A 164 -21.33 -0.73 -11.09
N ASN A 165 -20.93 0.47 -11.47
CA ASN A 165 -21.55 1.24 -12.54
C ASN A 165 -20.54 1.47 -13.65
N ASN A 166 -20.86 1.04 -14.87
CA ASN A 166 -19.93 1.08 -16.02
C ASN A 166 -18.56 0.44 -15.73
N GLY A 167 -18.53 -0.60 -14.90
CA GLY A 167 -17.30 -1.29 -14.51
C GLY A 167 -16.45 -0.56 -13.47
N ILE A 168 -16.92 0.56 -12.93
CA ILE A 168 -16.32 1.29 -11.82
C ILE A 168 -17.00 0.88 -10.51
N VAL A 169 -16.23 0.66 -9.46
CA VAL A 169 -16.75 0.30 -8.14
C VAL A 169 -17.38 1.53 -7.46
N GLU A 170 -18.64 1.44 -7.08
CA GLU A 170 -19.38 2.50 -6.38
C GLU A 170 -19.53 2.21 -4.88
N SER A 171 -19.64 0.93 -4.51
CA SER A 171 -19.66 0.49 -3.12
C SER A 171 -18.98 -0.87 -2.98
N VAL A 172 -18.46 -1.16 -1.80
CA VAL A 172 -17.92 -2.47 -1.44
C VAL A 172 -18.53 -2.87 -0.10
N THR A 173 -18.96 -4.11 0.04
CA THR A 173 -19.52 -4.62 1.29
C THR A 173 -18.93 -5.98 1.60
N GLY A 174 -18.93 -6.33 2.89
CA GLY A 174 -18.44 -7.62 3.35
C GLY A 174 -19.30 -8.19 4.45
N THR A 175 -19.69 -9.46 4.30
CA THR A 175 -20.43 -10.21 5.32
C THR A 175 -19.63 -11.43 5.72
N ARG A 176 -19.48 -11.65 7.02
CA ARG A 176 -18.79 -12.84 7.54
C ARG A 176 -19.61 -14.08 7.22
N ILE A 177 -18.98 -15.11 6.65
CA ILE A 177 -19.63 -16.37 6.27
C ILE A 177 -20.25 -17.00 7.52
N GLY A 178 -21.52 -17.37 7.44
CA GLY A 178 -22.29 -17.93 8.56
C GLY A 178 -22.97 -16.90 9.46
N SER A 179 -22.84 -15.61 9.20
CA SER A 179 -23.67 -14.58 9.86
C SER A 179 -25.05 -14.50 9.20
N PRO A 180 -26.16 -14.33 9.96
CA PRO A 180 -27.47 -14.13 9.38
C PRO A 180 -27.46 -12.90 8.46
N GLN A 181 -28.03 -13.02 7.26
CA GLN A 181 -28.30 -11.86 6.43
C GLN A 181 -29.51 -11.14 7.02
N SER A 182 -29.28 -9.95 7.58
CA SER A 182 -30.33 -9.04 8.07
C SER A 182 -31.05 -8.37 6.91
#